data_AF-A0A965E1E2-F1
#
_entry.id   AF-A0A965E1E2-F1
#
_cell.length_a   1.000
_cell.length_b   1.000
_cell.length_c   1.000
_cell.angle_alpha   90.00
_cell.angle_beta   90.00
_cell.angle_gamma   90.00
#
_symmetry.space_group_name_H-M   'P 1'
#
loop_
_entity.id
_entity.type
_entity.pdbx_description
1 polymer ?
#
loop_
_entity_poly.entity_id
_entity_poly.type
_entity_poly.pdbx_seq_one_letter_code
_entity_poly.pdbx_strand_id
1 'polypeptide(L)'
;GFAYTALGHIHRAQAVGGNSAVRYSGSIERMDLGEQNDEKSVALFDLGPEGISEVRLLPMPSTPIYEINVTDPATELAELRQQYPDAKNHLVRIRATYTAGVSSREETLRELESIFPRWYDRQISESNPLGPSLASEQPKSRSFAETVRSYVEQELQNHSDDERNEILKLLESLIQEVSS
;
A
#
# COMPACT_ATOMS: atom_id res chain seq x y z
N GLY A 1 45.05 -7.37 11.70
CA GLY A 1 43.67 -7.18 11.20
C GLY A 1 43.33 -5.71 11.21
N PHE A 2 42.17 -5.33 10.66
CA PHE A 2 41.68 -3.95 10.78
C PHE A 2 41.19 -3.66 12.20
N ALA A 3 41.37 -2.43 12.68
CA ALA A 3 40.85 -1.99 13.97
C ALA A 3 39.31 -1.84 13.96
N TYR A 4 38.74 -1.55 12.79
CA TYR A 4 37.31 -1.47 12.56
C TYR A 4 36.98 -1.81 11.11
N THR A 5 35.87 -2.52 10.90
CA THR A 5 35.33 -2.84 9.58
C THR A 5 33.90 -2.33 9.51
N ALA A 6 33.70 -1.24 8.77
CA ALA A 6 32.38 -0.69 8.45
C ALA A 6 31.76 -1.49 7.30
N LEU A 7 30.58 -2.06 7.53
CA LEU A 7 29.81 -2.78 6.51
C LEU A 7 28.55 -1.99 6.12
N GLY A 8 28.13 -2.15 4.87
CA GLY A 8 26.87 -1.61 4.32
C GLY A 8 25.98 -2.73 3.77
N HIS A 9 24.96 -2.39 2.98
CA HIS A 9 23.99 -3.31 2.34
C HIS A 9 22.85 -3.81 3.23
N ILE A 10 23.08 -4.12 4.50
CA ILE A 10 21.99 -4.48 5.43
C ILE A 10 21.42 -3.24 6.11
N HIS A 11 20.10 -3.07 6.05
CA HIS A 11 19.39 -1.88 6.56
C HIS A 11 19.20 -1.86 8.08
N ARG A 12 19.32 -3.02 8.74
CA ARG A 12 19.34 -3.11 10.20
C ARG A 12 20.76 -2.94 10.74
N ALA A 13 20.95 -1.97 11.62
CA ALA A 13 22.20 -1.78 12.34
C ALA A 13 22.50 -3.00 13.24
N GLN A 14 23.67 -3.62 13.09
CA GLN A 14 24.03 -4.81 13.87
C GLN A 14 25.54 -5.12 13.82
N ALA A 15 26.04 -5.72 14.90
CA ALA A 15 27.37 -6.31 14.96
C ALA A 15 27.40 -7.72 14.34
N VAL A 16 28.52 -8.08 13.72
CA VAL A 16 28.71 -9.39 13.09
C VAL A 16 29.42 -10.33 14.07
N GLY A 17 28.83 -11.49 14.33
CA GLY A 17 29.43 -12.51 15.20
C GLY A 17 29.70 -12.04 16.63
N GLY A 18 28.94 -11.05 17.13
CA GLY A 18 29.15 -10.43 18.44
C GLY A 18 30.37 -9.50 18.51
N ASN A 19 31.13 -9.34 17.42
CA ASN A 19 32.27 -8.44 17.38
C ASN A 19 31.81 -7.02 17.07
N SER A 20 31.94 -6.14 18.06
CA SER A 20 31.61 -4.73 17.89
C SER A 20 32.47 -4.09 16.76
N ALA A 21 33.74 -4.44 16.62
CA ALA A 21 34.58 -3.84 15.58
C ALA A 21 34.17 -4.17 14.12
N VAL A 22 33.20 -5.08 13.90
CA VAL A 22 32.70 -5.43 12.56
C VAL A 22 31.18 -5.30 12.53
N ARG A 23 30.66 -4.29 11.84
CA ARG A 23 29.22 -3.97 11.94
C ARG A 23 28.64 -3.31 10.71
N TYR A 24 27.37 -3.64 10.47
CA TYR A 24 26.52 -2.95 9.51
C TYR A 24 26.01 -1.66 10.14
N SER A 25 26.18 -0.54 9.45
CA SER A 25 25.66 0.76 9.92
C SER A 25 24.14 0.84 9.91
N GLY A 26 23.48 -0.02 9.13
CA GLY A 26 22.06 0.12 8.85
C GLY A 26 21.77 1.27 7.87
N SER A 27 20.49 1.47 7.61
CA SER A 27 19.96 2.61 6.85
C SER A 27 19.65 3.80 7.78
N ILE A 28 19.49 4.98 7.19
CA ILE A 28 19.05 6.19 7.91
C ILE A 28 17.53 6.16 8.15
N GLU A 29 16.78 5.63 7.17
CA GLU A 29 15.32 5.55 7.18
C GLU A 29 14.84 4.12 6.97
N ARG A 30 13.56 3.87 7.31
CA ARG A 30 12.91 2.59 7.05
C ARG A 30 12.48 2.52 5.59
N MET A 31 12.86 1.44 4.90
CA MET A 31 12.52 1.27 3.48
C MET A 31 11.19 0.56 3.26
N ASP A 32 10.81 -0.34 4.16
CA ASP A 32 9.56 -1.08 4.11
C ASP A 32 9.01 -1.41 5.52
N LEU A 33 7.85 -2.07 5.57
CA LEU A 33 7.19 -2.47 6.82
C LEU A 33 7.99 -3.50 7.62
N GLY A 34 8.85 -4.30 6.99
CA GLY A 34 9.71 -5.26 7.69
C GLY A 34 10.69 -4.57 8.64
N GLU A 35 11.02 -3.32 8.36
CA GLU A 35 11.90 -2.48 9.18
C GLU A 35 11.14 -1.66 10.24
N GLN A 36 9.83 -1.87 10.43
CA GLN A 36 9.01 -1.06 11.38
C GLN A 36 9.60 -1.00 12.80
N ASN A 37 10.22 -2.09 13.24
CA ASN A 37 10.81 -2.23 14.57
C ASN A 37 12.33 -1.94 14.60
N ASP A 38 12.93 -1.60 13.46
CA ASP A 38 14.36 -1.28 13.42
C ASP A 38 14.62 0.06 14.11
N GLU A 39 15.62 0.10 14.98
CA GLU A 39 16.17 1.34 15.52
C GLU A 39 17.24 1.89 14.57
N LYS A 40 16.98 3.08 14.00
CA LYS A 40 17.94 3.75 13.13
C LYS A 40 18.92 4.55 14.00
N SER A 41 20.22 4.41 13.72
CA SER A 41 21.27 4.97 14.58
C SER A 41 22.57 5.24 13.83
N VAL A 42 23.45 6.03 14.44
CA VAL A 42 24.86 6.19 14.03
C VAL A 42 25.76 5.54 15.07
N ALA A 43 26.74 4.76 14.62
CA ALA A 43 27.79 4.24 15.49
C ALA A 43 28.86 5.32 15.73
N LEU A 44 29.05 5.71 17.00
CA LEU A 44 30.08 6.63 17.44
C LEU A 44 31.14 5.90 18.27
N PHE A 45 32.40 6.08 17.91
CA PHE A 45 33.56 5.58 18.63
C PHE A 45 34.80 6.42 18.31
N ASP A 46 35.78 6.36 19.20
CA ASP A 46 37.10 6.96 18.99
C ASP A 46 38.07 5.90 18.47
N LEU A 47 38.96 6.29 17.57
CA LEU A 47 40.04 5.43 17.07
C LEU A 47 41.37 5.88 17.69
N GLY A 48 42.03 4.97 18.40
CA GLY A 48 43.35 5.18 18.99
C GLY A 48 44.37 4.11 18.60
N PRO A 49 45.59 4.17 19.17
CA PRO A 49 46.66 3.21 18.88
C PRO A 49 46.30 1.74 19.20
N GLU A 50 45.47 1.53 20.22
CA GLU A 50 45.02 0.20 20.67
C GLU A 50 43.76 -0.30 19.94
N GLY A 51 43.26 0.47 18.96
CA GLY A 51 42.03 0.17 18.23
C GLY A 51 40.88 1.12 18.57
N ILE A 52 39.65 0.62 18.50
CA ILE A 52 38.45 1.41 18.75
C ILE A 52 38.04 1.43 20.22
N SER A 53 37.45 2.54 20.66
CA SER A 53 36.73 2.61 21.93
C SER A 53 35.47 1.74 21.90
N GLU A 54 34.78 1.67 23.04
CA GLU A 54 33.40 1.20 23.06
C GLU A 54 32.55 1.98 22.04
N VAL A 55 31.70 1.27 21.33
CA VAL A 55 30.84 1.85 20.31
C VAL A 55 29.48 2.17 20.89
N ARG A 56 29.11 3.43 20.78
CA ARG A 56 27.81 3.94 21.21
C ARG A 56 26.91 4.10 19.99
N LEU A 57 25.71 3.56 20.05
CA LEU A 57 24.68 3.81 19.04
C LEU A 57 23.92 5.08 19.43
N LEU A 58 24.04 6.11 18.62
CA LEU A 58 23.28 7.34 18.77
C LEU A 58 21.97 7.20 18.00
N PRO A 59 20.79 7.20 18.65
CA PRO A 59 19.51 7.10 17.96
C PRO A 59 19.34 8.24 16.96
N MET A 60 18.78 7.92 15.80
CA MET A 60 18.41 8.89 14.78
C MET A 60 16.89 9.01 14.68
N PRO A 61 16.37 10.23 14.46
CA PRO A 61 14.99 10.38 14.06
C PRO A 61 14.79 9.66 12.73
N SER A 62 13.78 8.81 12.68
CA SER A 62 13.37 8.08 11.48
C SER A 62 11.84 8.06 11.43
N THR A 63 11.28 8.12 10.24
CA THR A 63 9.83 8.11 10.04
C THR A 63 9.27 6.75 10.51
N PRO A 64 8.32 6.72 11.46
CA PRO A 64 7.63 5.48 11.82
C PRO A 64 6.80 4.96 10.64
N ILE A 65 6.82 3.64 10.44
CA ILE A 65 6.02 2.97 9.42
C ILE A 65 4.99 2.07 10.08
N TYR A 66 3.73 2.15 9.64
CA TYR A 66 2.66 1.28 10.15
C TYR A 66 1.85 0.67 9.01
N GLU A 67 1.22 -0.47 9.32
CA GLU A 67 0.12 -1.00 8.52
C GLU A 67 -1.19 -0.75 9.25
N ILE A 68 -2.12 -0.09 8.57
CA ILE A 68 -3.43 0.27 9.07
C ILE A 68 -4.46 -0.57 8.32
N ASN A 69 -5.16 -1.44 9.05
CA ASN A 69 -6.26 -2.23 8.52
C ASN A 69 -7.55 -1.70 9.13
N VAL A 70 -8.54 -1.38 8.28
CA VAL A 70 -9.85 -0.89 8.68
C VAL A 70 -10.91 -1.80 8.10
N THR A 71 -11.79 -2.35 8.94
CA THR A 71 -12.88 -3.22 8.47
C THR A 71 -14.26 -2.59 8.65
N ASP A 72 -14.44 -1.79 9.69
CA ASP A 72 -15.61 -0.97 9.93
C ASP A 72 -15.21 0.51 10.10
N PRO A 73 -15.16 1.28 8.99
CA PRO A 73 -14.77 2.68 9.04
C PRO A 73 -15.64 3.54 9.97
N ALA A 74 -16.90 3.17 10.19
CA ALA A 74 -17.82 3.96 10.99
C ALA A 74 -17.40 4.03 12.48
N THR A 75 -16.72 3.00 12.98
CA THR A 75 -16.28 2.91 14.38
C THR A 75 -14.76 3.08 14.51
N GLU A 76 -13.98 2.39 13.68
CA GLU A 76 -12.53 2.30 13.81
C GLU A 76 -11.80 3.61 13.49
N LEU A 77 -12.35 4.48 12.63
CA LEU A 77 -11.70 5.76 12.27
C LEU A 77 -11.56 6.73 13.45
N ALA A 78 -12.46 6.63 14.45
CA ALA A 78 -12.35 7.41 15.68
C ALA A 78 -11.24 6.88 16.59
N GLU A 79 -11.09 5.56 16.66
CA GLU A 79 -10.07 4.89 17.47
C GLU A 79 -8.65 5.13 16.92
N LEU A 80 -8.50 5.09 15.59
CA LEU A 80 -7.22 5.36 14.93
C LEU A 80 -6.63 6.74 15.28
N ARG A 81 -7.48 7.76 15.45
CA ARG A 81 -7.04 9.10 15.89
C ARG A 81 -6.47 9.12 17.29
N GLN A 82 -7.00 8.28 18.18
CA GLN A 82 -6.52 8.18 19.56
C GLN A 82 -5.26 7.33 19.64
N GLN A 83 -5.19 6.26 18.86
CA GLN A 83 -4.04 5.35 18.84
C GLN A 83 -2.80 6.02 18.21
N TYR A 84 -2.99 6.90 17.22
CA TYR A 84 -1.92 7.57 16.50
C TYR A 84 -2.04 9.10 16.61
N PRO A 85 -1.74 9.70 17.78
CA PRO A 85 -1.87 11.15 17.98
C PRO A 85 -0.96 11.96 17.04
N ASP A 86 0.19 11.39 16.63
CA ASP A 86 1.15 11.99 15.70
C ASP A 86 1.09 11.39 14.29
N ALA A 87 -0.07 10.83 13.88
CA ALA A 87 -0.29 10.17 12.60
C ALA A 87 0.23 10.92 11.36
N LYS A 88 0.27 12.26 11.41
CA LYS A 88 0.78 13.12 10.34
C LYS A 88 2.26 12.91 10.03
N ASN A 89 3.02 12.42 11.01
CA ASN A 89 4.46 12.14 10.87
C ASN A 89 4.74 10.69 10.49
N HIS A 90 3.72 9.83 10.42
CA HIS A 90 3.88 8.42 10.11
C HIS A 90 3.75 8.18 8.60
N LEU A 91 4.43 7.15 8.10
CA LEU A 91 4.26 6.66 6.73
C LEU A 91 3.49 5.34 6.79
N VAL A 92 2.31 5.27 6.17
CA VAL A 92 1.43 4.09 6.37
C VAL A 92 1.13 3.31 5.09
N ARG A 93 0.88 2.02 5.24
CA ARG A 93 0.12 1.20 4.28
C ARG A 93 -1.30 1.08 4.79
N ILE A 94 -2.28 1.40 3.96
CA ILE A 94 -3.70 1.40 4.34
C ILE A 94 -4.43 0.30 3.59
N ARG A 95 -5.17 -0.53 4.32
CA ARG A 95 -6.15 -1.47 3.77
C ARG A 95 -7.49 -1.20 4.45
N ALA A 96 -8.45 -0.68 3.71
CA ALA A 96 -9.76 -0.39 4.25
C ALA A 96 -10.85 -1.17 3.52
N THR A 97 -11.81 -1.68 4.27
CA THR A 97 -13.05 -2.23 3.72
C THR A 97 -14.21 -1.36 4.19
N TYR A 98 -15.15 -1.03 3.31
CA TYR A 98 -16.35 -0.26 3.66
C TYR A 98 -17.62 -1.03 3.29
N THR A 99 -18.70 -0.82 4.03
CA THR A 99 -20.01 -1.44 3.75
C THR A 99 -20.92 -0.42 3.09
N ALA A 100 -21.29 -0.62 1.82
CA ALA A 100 -22.21 0.28 1.12
C ALA A 100 -23.56 0.40 1.87
N GLY A 101 -24.02 1.63 2.05
CA GLY A 101 -25.22 1.96 2.83
C GLY A 101 -24.96 2.23 4.32
N VAL A 102 -23.82 1.82 4.86
CA VAL A 102 -23.37 2.19 6.22
C VAL A 102 -22.30 3.28 6.16
N SER A 103 -21.32 3.10 5.28
CA SER A 103 -20.26 4.06 5.01
C SER A 103 -20.04 4.19 3.50
N SER A 104 -19.55 5.35 3.08
CA SER A 104 -19.17 5.56 1.68
C SER A 104 -17.66 5.46 1.50
N ARG A 105 -17.25 5.07 0.29
CA ARG A 105 -15.84 5.03 -0.11
C ARG A 105 -15.20 6.40 0.01
N GLU A 106 -15.88 7.44 -0.46
CA GLU A 106 -15.39 8.82 -0.49
C GLU A 106 -15.24 9.42 0.91
N GLU A 107 -16.16 9.14 1.82
CA GLU A 107 -16.04 9.56 3.23
C GLU A 107 -14.89 8.84 3.93
N THR A 108 -14.83 7.51 3.80
CA THR A 108 -13.75 6.69 4.36
C THR A 108 -12.37 7.18 3.88
N LEU A 109 -12.24 7.48 2.58
CA LEU A 109 -11.03 8.05 2.00
C LEU A 109 -10.66 9.40 2.61
N ARG A 110 -11.62 10.35 2.65
CA ARG A 110 -11.38 11.69 3.19
C ARG A 110 -10.94 11.65 4.64
N GLU A 111 -11.58 10.82 5.44
CA GLU A 111 -11.24 10.64 6.84
C GLU A 111 -9.86 10.02 7.02
N LEU A 112 -9.55 8.94 6.28
CA LEU A 112 -8.22 8.30 6.32
C LEU A 112 -7.11 9.25 5.88
N GLU A 113 -7.32 10.04 4.82
CA GLU A 113 -6.35 11.06 4.37
C GLU A 113 -6.19 12.18 5.41
N SER A 114 -7.24 12.53 6.14
CA SER A 114 -7.16 13.50 7.24
C SER A 114 -6.34 12.98 8.43
N ILE A 115 -6.38 11.67 8.71
CA ILE A 115 -5.60 11.06 9.80
C ILE A 115 -4.16 10.82 9.34
N PHE A 116 -4.01 10.14 8.20
CA PHE A 116 -2.74 9.67 7.64
C PHE A 116 -2.47 10.32 6.28
N PRO A 117 -1.96 11.55 6.25
CA PRO A 117 -1.68 12.26 4.99
C PRO A 117 -0.51 11.66 4.21
N ARG A 118 0.32 10.82 4.83
CA ARG A 118 1.51 10.20 4.23
C ARG A 118 1.31 8.68 4.15
N TRP A 119 1.14 8.16 2.94
CA TRP A 119 1.00 6.73 2.68
C TRP A 119 1.84 6.32 1.47
N TYR A 120 2.28 5.07 1.45
CA TYR A 120 3.05 4.50 0.33
C TYR A 120 2.28 3.42 -0.45
N ASP A 121 1.23 2.87 0.16
CA ASP A 121 0.29 1.95 -0.49
C ASP A 121 -1.09 2.12 0.15
N ARG A 122 -2.14 2.10 -0.67
CA ARG A 122 -3.52 2.09 -0.18
C ARG A 122 -4.42 1.21 -1.03
N GLN A 123 -5.25 0.43 -0.36
CA GLN A 123 -6.27 -0.40 -0.98
C GLN A 123 -7.58 -0.21 -0.25
N ILE A 124 -8.64 0.08 -1.01
CA ILE A 124 -9.99 0.25 -0.45
C ILE A 124 -10.96 -0.60 -1.26
N SER A 125 -11.68 -1.46 -0.57
CA SER A 125 -12.65 -2.39 -1.14
C SER A 125 -14.00 -2.28 -0.45
N GLU A 126 -15.06 -2.66 -1.16
CA GLU A 126 -16.38 -2.81 -0.56
C GLU A 126 -16.50 -4.20 0.09
N SER A 127 -17.06 -4.27 1.30
CA SER A 127 -17.42 -5.55 1.91
C SER A 127 -18.63 -6.12 1.19
N ASN A 128 -18.50 -7.30 0.59
CA ASN A 128 -19.64 -8.02 0.05
C ASN A 128 -20.21 -8.95 1.16
N PRO A 129 -21.43 -8.74 1.66
CA PRO A 129 -22.01 -9.55 2.74
C PRO A 129 -22.23 -11.04 2.40
N LEU A 130 -21.97 -11.45 1.15
CA LEU A 130 -22.12 -12.82 0.66
C LEU A 130 -20.85 -13.70 0.76
N GLY A 131 -19.80 -13.24 1.47
CA GLY A 131 -18.52 -13.94 1.58
C GLY A 131 -17.63 -13.76 0.34
N PRO A 132 -16.44 -14.39 0.29
CA PRO A 132 -15.60 -14.31 -0.89
C PRO A 132 -16.37 -14.91 -2.06
N SER A 133 -16.80 -14.08 -3.00
CA SER A 133 -17.09 -14.60 -4.32
C SER A 133 -15.79 -15.27 -4.80
N LEU A 134 -15.86 -16.57 -5.08
CA LEU A 134 -14.84 -17.30 -5.83
C LEU A 134 -14.73 -16.67 -7.23
N ALA A 135 -14.15 -15.48 -7.30
CA ALA A 135 -13.78 -14.77 -8.52
C ALA A 135 -12.98 -13.50 -8.15
N SER A 136 -11.71 -13.69 -7.81
CA SER A 136 -10.70 -12.84 -8.45
C SER A 136 -10.03 -13.65 -9.55
N GLU A 137 -10.84 -14.16 -10.49
CA GLU A 137 -10.41 -13.93 -11.86
C GLU A 137 -10.28 -12.41 -11.94
N GLN A 138 -9.06 -11.91 -12.17
CA GLN A 138 -8.87 -10.57 -12.72
C GLN A 138 -10.01 -10.35 -13.70
N PRO A 139 -10.77 -9.23 -13.66
CA PRO A 139 -11.72 -8.98 -14.72
C PRO A 139 -10.89 -9.09 -16.00
N LYS A 140 -11.09 -10.17 -16.77
CA LYS A 140 -10.49 -10.33 -18.10
C LYS A 140 -10.73 -8.98 -18.72
N SER A 141 -9.66 -8.27 -19.07
CA SER A 141 -9.75 -6.92 -19.60
C SER A 141 -10.81 -6.98 -20.69
N ARG A 142 -12.02 -6.47 -20.39
CA ARG A 142 -13.09 -6.53 -21.39
C ARG A 142 -12.54 -5.75 -22.55
N SER A 143 -12.45 -6.40 -23.70
CA SER A 143 -12.01 -5.70 -24.89
C SER A 143 -12.93 -4.50 -25.10
N PHE A 144 -12.43 -3.46 -25.76
CA PHE A 144 -13.25 -2.31 -26.13
C PHE A 144 -14.57 -2.75 -26.79
N ALA A 145 -14.50 -3.77 -27.67
CA ALA A 145 -15.65 -4.39 -28.32
C ALA A 145 -16.66 -4.99 -27.32
N GLU A 146 -16.21 -5.72 -26.30
CA GLU A 146 -17.09 -6.31 -25.28
C GLU A 146 -17.77 -5.26 -24.40
N THR A 147 -17.05 -4.17 -24.10
CA THR A 147 -17.60 -3.06 -23.30
C THR A 147 -18.69 -2.32 -24.07
N VAL A 148 -18.44 -2.01 -25.35
CA VAL A 148 -19.42 -1.33 -26.20
C VAL A 148 -20.63 -2.23 -26.47
N ARG A 149 -20.43 -3.53 -26.74
CA ARG A 149 -21.54 -4.48 -26.91
C ARG A 149 -22.44 -4.55 -25.68
N SER A 150 -21.84 -4.70 -24.49
CA SER A 150 -22.58 -4.74 -23.22
C SER A 150 -23.42 -3.49 -22.97
N TYR A 151 -22.90 -2.31 -23.32
CA TYR A 151 -23.62 -1.05 -23.14
C TYR A 151 -24.80 -0.93 -24.10
N VAL A 152 -24.59 -1.25 -25.38
CA VAL A 152 -25.63 -1.15 -26.42
C VAL A 152 -26.75 -2.18 -26.17
N GLU A 153 -26.42 -3.41 -25.78
CA GLU A 153 -27.43 -4.43 -25.41
C GLU A 153 -28.28 -4.00 -24.22
N GLN A 154 -27.69 -3.29 -23.24
CA GLN A 154 -28.40 -2.80 -22.08
C GLN A 154 -29.37 -1.66 -22.43
N GLU A 155 -28.97 -0.73 -23.29
CA GLU A 155 -29.84 0.37 -23.75
C GLU A 155 -30.97 -0.12 -24.66
N LEU A 156 -30.76 -1.20 -25.41
CA LEU A 156 -31.77 -1.78 -26.32
C LEU A 156 -32.79 -2.70 -25.63
N GLN A 157 -32.76 -2.83 -24.31
CA GLN A 157 -33.68 -3.71 -23.55
C GLN A 157 -35.16 -3.34 -23.74
N ASN A 158 -35.45 -2.06 -24.00
CA ASN A 158 -36.82 -1.56 -24.19
C ASN A 158 -37.23 -1.43 -25.67
N HIS A 159 -36.39 -1.88 -26.61
CA HIS A 159 -36.65 -1.84 -28.04
C HIS A 159 -37.19 -3.17 -28.57
N SER A 160 -37.85 -3.12 -29.74
CA SER A 160 -38.33 -4.31 -30.42
C SER A 160 -37.17 -5.22 -30.86
N ASP A 161 -37.42 -6.53 -30.93
CA ASP A 161 -36.38 -7.50 -31.27
C ASP A 161 -35.80 -7.28 -32.68
N ASP A 162 -36.61 -6.81 -33.62
CA ASP A 162 -36.18 -6.50 -34.99
C ASP A 162 -35.21 -5.31 -35.02
N GLU A 163 -35.53 -4.21 -34.32
CA GLU A 163 -34.64 -3.05 -34.23
C GLU A 163 -33.35 -3.36 -33.47
N ARG A 164 -33.46 -4.14 -32.39
CA ARG A 164 -32.30 -4.59 -31.61
C ARG A 164 -31.33 -5.38 -32.48
N ASN A 165 -31.84 -6.33 -33.27
CA ASN A 165 -31.01 -7.18 -34.13
C ASN A 165 -30.32 -6.39 -35.25
N GLU A 166 -30.99 -5.40 -35.85
CA GLU A 166 -30.39 -4.55 -36.88
C GLU A 166 -29.29 -3.64 -36.30
N ILE A 167 -29.51 -3.06 -35.12
CA ILE A 167 -28.51 -2.21 -34.45
C ILE A 167 -27.29 -3.02 -34.00
N LEU A 168 -27.48 -4.24 -33.50
CA LEU A 168 -26.37 -5.12 -33.12
C LEU A 168 -25.53 -5.56 -34.33
N LYS A 169 -26.15 -5.86 -35.47
CA LYS A 169 -25.41 -6.15 -36.72
C LYS A 169 -24.57 -4.96 -37.18
N LEU A 170 -25.14 -3.76 -37.15
CA LEU A 170 -24.41 -2.54 -37.50
C LEU A 170 -23.23 -2.32 -36.54
N LEU A 171 -23.44 -2.51 -35.24
CA LEU A 171 -22.39 -2.41 -34.23
C LEU A 171 -21.23 -3.37 -34.51
N GLU A 172 -21.52 -4.63 -34.85
CA GLU A 172 -20.48 -5.62 -35.17
C GLU A 172 -19.65 -5.22 -36.39
N SER A 173 -20.28 -4.67 -37.43
CA SER A 173 -19.57 -4.18 -38.61
C SER A 173 -18.61 -3.02 -38.29
N LEU A 174 -19.03 -2.07 -37.44
CA LEU A 174 -18.22 -0.92 -37.04
C LEU A 174 -17.06 -1.32 -36.12
N ILE A 175 -17.28 -2.27 -35.20
CA ILE A 175 -16.22 -2.81 -34.34
C ILE A 175 -15.14 -3.50 -35.20
N GLN A 176 -15.55 -4.21 -36.25
CA GLN A 176 -14.64 -4.88 -37.17
C GLN A 176 -13.83 -3.89 -38.02
N GLU A 177 -14.45 -2.80 -38.47
CA GLU A 177 -13.78 -1.73 -39.23
C GLU A 177 -12.70 -1.02 -38.41
N VAL A 178 -12.99 -0.68 -37.15
CA VAL A 178 -12.05 0.03 -36.26
C VAL A 178 -10.91 -0.88 -35.76
N SER A 179 -11.10 -2.19 -35.79
CA SER A 179 -10.11 -3.19 -35.36
C SER A 179 -9.21 -3.71 -36.50
N SER A 180 -9.41 -3.22 -37.72
CA SER A 180 -8.62 -3.53 -38.93
C SER A 180 -7.57 -2.47 -39.20
#